data_AF-A0A453FDK5-F1
#
_entry.id   AF-A0A453FDK5-F1
#
_cell.length_a   1.000
_cell.length_b   1.000
_cell.length_c   1.000
_cell.angle_alpha   90.00
_cell.angle_beta   90.00
_cell.angle_gamma   90.00
#
_symmetry.space_group_name_H-M   'P 1'
#
loop_
_entity.id
_entity.type
_entity.pdbx_description
1 polymer ?
#
loop_
_entity_poly.entity_id
_entity_poly.type
_entity_poly.pdbx_seq_one_letter_code
_entity_poly.pdbx_strand_id
1 'polypeptide(L)'
;PRRLRRGGHRPEHRPHRGPETGSYDSEKKTVTLQSELIGNAAKVKQITRAFQVVDGELSYVVQMATITNSLQPHLKALLKRI
;
A
#
# COMPACT_ATOMS: atom_id res chain seq x y z
N PRO A 1 1.35 51.32 -2.08
CA PRO A 1 2.39 50.31 -2.42
C PRO A 1 1.96 48.89 -2.01
N ARG A 2 1.39 48.12 -2.95
CA ARG A 2 0.96 46.73 -2.74
C ARG A 2 2.17 45.79 -2.93
N ARG A 3 2.66 45.16 -1.86
CA ARG A 3 3.62 44.05 -1.96
C ARG A 3 2.87 42.77 -2.34
N LEU A 4 3.05 42.33 -3.58
CA LEU A 4 2.66 41.00 -4.06
C LEU A 4 3.45 39.94 -3.26
N ARG A 5 2.77 39.21 -2.36
CA ARG A 5 3.32 37.99 -1.77
C ARG A 5 3.27 36.90 -2.85
N ARG A 6 4.44 36.52 -3.35
CA ARG A 6 4.61 35.32 -4.17
C ARG A 6 4.06 34.13 -3.40
N GLY A 7 2.94 33.58 -3.86
CA GLY A 7 2.42 32.30 -3.37
C GLY A 7 3.46 31.23 -3.70
N GLY A 8 4.16 30.74 -2.68
CA GLY A 8 5.08 29.62 -2.83
C GLY A 8 4.31 28.39 -3.29
N HIS A 9 4.81 27.74 -4.33
CA HIS A 9 4.39 26.39 -4.71
C HIS A 9 4.58 25.50 -3.48
N ARG A 10 3.48 25.17 -2.79
CA ARG A 10 3.48 24.15 -1.74
C ARG A 10 3.81 22.84 -2.46
N PRO A 11 4.93 22.16 -2.18
CA PRO A 11 5.19 20.88 -2.79
C PRO A 11 4.05 19.96 -2.35
N GLU A 12 3.31 19.42 -3.32
CA GLU A 12 2.38 18.33 -3.06
C GLU A 12 3.18 17.24 -2.35
N HIS A 13 2.80 16.93 -1.11
CA HIS A 13 3.34 15.80 -0.40
C HIS A 13 2.88 14.53 -1.15
N ARG A 14 3.66 14.09 -2.13
CA ARG A 14 3.46 12.77 -2.74
C ARG A 14 3.48 11.75 -1.61
N PRO A 15 2.48 10.85 -1.50
CA PRO A 15 2.53 9.79 -0.52
C PRO A 15 3.77 8.93 -0.82
N HIS A 16 4.80 9.08 0.02
CA HIS A 16 5.97 8.22 -0.03
C HIS A 16 5.56 6.90 0.61
N ARG A 17 5.36 5.85 -0.19
CA ARG A 17 5.40 4.49 0.34
C ARG A 17 6.81 4.26 0.84
N GLY A 18 6.95 3.88 2.11
CA GLY A 18 8.20 3.32 2.62
C GLY A 18 8.57 2.06 1.85
N PRO A 19 9.82 1.60 1.98
CA PRO A 19 10.26 0.35 1.37
C PRO A 19 9.34 -0.81 1.81
N GLU A 20 8.90 -1.61 0.84
CA GLU A 20 8.16 -2.85 1.08
C GLU A 20 9.18 -4.00 1.15
N THR A 21 9.15 -4.78 2.23
CA THR A 21 9.90 -6.04 2.35
C THR A 21 8.93 -7.21 2.21
N GLY A 22 9.43 -8.36 1.79
CA GLY A 22 8.55 -9.48 1.54
C GLY A 22 9.25 -10.81 1.36
N SER A 23 8.42 -11.84 1.17
CA SER A 23 8.84 -13.21 0.93
C SER A 23 8.02 -13.82 -0.19
N TYR A 24 8.60 -14.84 -0.82
CA TYR A 24 7.93 -15.67 -1.81
C TYR A 24 7.85 -17.12 -1.29
N ASP A 25 6.64 -17.64 -1.23
CA ASP A 25 6.36 -19.06 -0.97
C ASP A 25 6.14 -19.76 -2.31
N SER A 26 7.11 -20.61 -2.71
CA SER A 26 7.07 -21.33 -3.99
C SER A 26 6.03 -22.44 -4.03
N GLU A 27 5.72 -23.07 -2.90
CA GLU A 27 4.71 -24.13 -2.82
C GLU A 27 3.32 -23.55 -3.01
N LYS A 28 3.04 -22.42 -2.37
CA LYS A 28 1.75 -21.72 -2.46
C LYS A 28 1.66 -20.75 -3.65
N LYS A 29 2.78 -20.50 -4.34
CA LYS A 29 2.92 -19.47 -5.39
C LYS A 29 2.44 -18.09 -4.91
N THR A 30 2.85 -17.74 -3.70
CA THR A 30 2.38 -16.53 -3.00
C THR A 30 3.53 -15.57 -2.76
N VAL A 31 3.35 -14.31 -3.17
CA VAL A 31 4.22 -13.19 -2.79
C VAL A 31 3.54 -12.41 -1.68
N THR A 32 4.21 -12.22 -0.54
CA THR A 32 3.72 -11.37 0.55
C THR A 32 4.64 -10.18 0.72
N LEU A 33 4.08 -8.98 0.65
CA LEU A 33 4.79 -7.71 0.87
C LEU A 33 4.21 -7.00 2.10
N GLN A 34 5.06 -6.39 2.91
CA GLN A 34 4.68 -5.62 4.09
C GLN A 34 5.37 -4.25 4.07
N SER A 35 4.63 -3.22 4.44
CA SER A 35 5.17 -1.88 4.73
C SER A 35 4.64 -1.37 6.07
N GLU A 36 5.53 -0.78 6.86
CA GLU A 36 5.23 -0.17 8.16
C GLU A 36 5.14 1.37 8.06
N LEU A 37 5.75 1.99 7.05
CA LEU A 37 5.74 3.44 6.87
C LEU A 37 4.97 3.84 5.61
N ILE A 38 3.87 4.57 5.78
CA ILE A 38 3.11 5.18 4.69
C ILE A 38 3.04 6.68 4.94
N GLY A 39 3.93 7.43 4.29
CA GLY A 39 3.95 8.88 4.38
C GLY A 39 2.61 9.49 3.93
N ASN A 40 2.08 10.42 4.72
CA ASN A 40 0.80 11.12 4.53
C ASN A 40 -0.49 10.30 4.77
N ALA A 41 -0.41 9.05 5.20
CA ALA A 41 -1.57 8.31 5.67
C ALA A 41 -1.67 8.45 7.20
N ALA A 42 -2.35 9.51 7.67
CA ALA A 42 -2.34 9.94 9.08
C ALA A 42 -2.80 8.88 10.10
N LYS A 43 -3.45 7.79 9.67
CA LYS A 43 -4.01 6.76 10.55
C LYS A 43 -3.56 5.33 10.24
N VAL A 44 -2.76 5.12 9.19
CA VAL A 44 -2.37 3.76 8.77
C VAL A 44 -1.03 3.40 9.41
N LYS A 45 -1.00 2.27 10.11
CA LYS A 45 0.19 1.77 10.80
C LYS A 45 0.94 0.72 9.98
N GLN A 46 0.21 -0.08 9.21
CA GLN A 46 0.80 -1.18 8.44
C GLN A 46 -0.10 -1.51 7.26
N ILE A 47 0.51 -1.85 6.13
CA ILE A 47 -0.16 -2.52 5.02
C ILE A 47 0.57 -3.81 4.69
N THR A 48 -0.19 -4.89 4.56
CA THR A 48 0.28 -6.18 4.03
C THR A 48 -0.45 -6.46 2.72
N ARG A 49 0.28 -6.85 1.68
CA ARG A 49 -0.24 -7.25 0.37
C ARG A 49 0.14 -8.71 0.14
N ALA A 50 -0.85 -9.57 -0.06
CA ALA A 50 -0.63 -10.93 -0.50
C ALA A 50 -1.10 -11.07 -1.95
N PHE A 51 -0.23 -11.59 -2.80
CA PHE A 51 -0.52 -11.89 -4.20
C PHE A 51 -0.36 -13.39 -4.39
N GLN A 52 -1.33 -14.04 -5.01
CA GLN A 52 -1.26 -15.46 -5.28
C GLN A 52 -1.80 -15.77 -6.67
N VAL A 53 -1.06 -16.58 -7.42
CA VAL A 53 -1.52 -17.10 -8.70
C VAL A 53 -2.20 -18.44 -8.49
N VAL A 54 -3.51 -18.49 -8.75
CA VAL A 54 -4.34 -19.70 -8.65
C VAL A 54 -5.03 -19.90 -10.00
N ASP A 55 -4.89 -21.09 -10.59
CA ASP A 55 -5.52 -21.47 -11.86
C ASP A 55 -5.27 -20.48 -13.03
N GLY A 56 -4.10 -19.84 -13.04
CA GLY A 56 -3.72 -18.85 -14.05
C GLY A 56 -4.28 -17.45 -13.83
N GLU A 57 -5.05 -17.23 -12.77
CA GLU A 57 -5.55 -15.93 -12.34
C GLU A 57 -4.72 -15.37 -11.16
N LEU A 58 -4.51 -14.05 -11.14
CA LEU A 58 -3.81 -13.36 -10.07
C LEU A 58 -4.83 -12.86 -9.04
N SER A 59 -4.83 -13.46 -7.86
CA SER A 59 -5.56 -12.93 -6.71
C SER A 59 -4.68 -11.97 -5.91
N TYR A 60 -5.27 -10.90 -5.38
CA TYR A 60 -4.60 -10.07 -4.38
C TYR A 60 -5.51 -9.75 -3.19
N VAL A 61 -4.91 -9.70 -2.00
CA VAL A 61 -5.55 -9.23 -0.77
C VAL A 61 -4.67 -8.16 -0.15
N VAL A 62 -5.26 -7.01 0.16
CA VAL A 62 -4.64 -5.97 0.98
C VAL A 62 -5.24 -6.02 2.37
N GLN A 63 -4.38 -6.18 3.36
CA GLN A 63 -4.73 -6.00 4.76
C GLN A 63 -4.13 -4.69 5.27
N MET A 64 -4.85 -4.02 6.15
CA MET A 64 -4.44 -2.74 6.71
C MET A 64 -4.68 -2.71 8.21
N ALA A 65 -3.69 -2.24 8.96
CA ALA A 65 -3.83 -1.90 10.37
C ALA A 65 -3.82 -0.37 10.51
N THR A 66 -4.59 0.13 11.46
CA THR A 66 -4.61 1.56 11.81
C THR A 66 -4.09 1.76 13.24
N ILE A 67 -4.07 2.99 13.71
CA ILE A 67 -3.70 3.30 15.11
C ILE A 67 -4.64 2.59 16.10
N THR A 68 -5.92 2.43 15.76
CA THR A 68 -6.95 1.89 16.67
C THR A 68 -7.41 0.47 16.32
N ASN A 69 -7.11 -0.01 15.11
CA ASN A 69 -7.58 -1.31 14.64
C ASN A 69 -6.40 -2.21 14.25
N SER A 70 -6.49 -3.48 14.62
CA SER A 70 -5.58 -4.52 14.18
C SER A 70 -5.64 -4.75 12.67
N LEU A 71 -4.66 -5.49 12.15
CA LEU A 71 -4.53 -5.81 10.73
C LEU A 71 -5.76 -6.58 10.25
N GLN A 72 -6.50 -6.00 9.30
CA GLN A 72 -7.75 -6.57 8.80
C GLN A 72 -7.83 -6.45 7.26
N PRO A 73 -8.57 -7.34 6.57
CA PRO A 73 -8.78 -7.24 5.14
C PRO A 73 -9.45 -5.92 4.75
N HIS A 74 -8.91 -5.25 3.73
CA HIS A 74 -9.43 -3.98 3.24
C HIS A 74 -9.82 -4.03 1.77
N LEU A 75 -9.00 -4.64 0.92
CA LEU A 75 -9.28 -4.82 -0.50
C LEU A 75 -8.99 -6.25 -0.93
N LYS A 76 -9.76 -6.74 -1.89
CA LYS A 76 -9.53 -8.01 -2.59
C LYS A 76 -9.85 -7.82 -4.06
N ALA A 77 -9.06 -8.41 -4.95
CA ALA A 77 -9.48 -8.57 -6.34
C ALA A 77 -8.86 -9.81 -6.97
N LEU A 78 -9.37 -10.12 -8.16
CA LEU A 78 -8.97 -11.22 -9.00
C LEU A 78 -8.75 -10.65 -10.40
N LEU A 79 -7.55 -10.86 -10.96
CA LEU A 79 -7.16 -10.35 -12.26
C LEU A 79 -6.92 -11.53 -13.19
N LYS A 80 -7.55 -11.48 -14.36
CA LYS A 80 -7.27 -12.41 -15.45
C LYS A 80 -6.14 -11.86 -16.29
N ARG A 81 -5.29 -12.77 -16.79
CA ARG A 81 -4.29 -12.43 -17.81
C ARG A 81 -5.03 -12.02 -19.09
N ILE A 82 -4.65 -10.88 -19.67
CA ILE A 82 -5.13 -10.38 -20.98
C ILE A 82 -4.30 -11.03 -22.09
#